data_AF-A0A968HLB8-F1
#
_entry.id   AF-A0A968HLB8-F1
#
_cell.length_a   1.000
_cell.length_b   1.000
_cell.length_c   1.000
_cell.angle_alpha   90.00
_cell.angle_beta   90.00
_cell.angle_gamma   90.00
#
_symmetry.space_group_name_H-M   'P 1'
#
loop_
_entity.id
_entity.type
_entity.pdbx_description
1 polymer ?
#
loop_
_entity_poly.entity_id
_entity_poly.type
_entity_poly.pdbx_seq_one_letter_code
_entity_poly.pdbx_strand_id
1 'polypeptide(L)'
;MLFSFATGTGVIAPDTAKPLVVVVALTMALTPLLMLVFDRVVRPRVGTRERPPYDEVHGGNPVIIAGFGRFGQICARLLTIEGIGMTVLEADSDQVELLRKFGRKVYYGDASRYDLLHAAGADSAKLLIIAIDKPEKVLELVHTVRKHWPHLKLLARANQRLDAYDLLEAGVDHVYRETFDSALRMGVDALVLLGRRAHQAHRVAQRFRRQDEAFMRELAGKHRDENFVALVRERNAEIEAVLKQDRVEGQEGRPDHGWDAAPLIDEVGGSER
;
A
#
# COMPACT_ATOMS: atom_id res chain seq x y z
N MET A 1 -17.47 -39.13 -16.49
CA MET A 1 -18.87 -38.81 -16.87
C MET A 1 -19.01 -38.40 -18.34
N LEU A 2 -18.26 -37.41 -18.83
CA LEU A 2 -18.37 -36.95 -20.24
C LEU A 2 -18.04 -38.03 -21.29
N PHE A 3 -16.99 -38.84 -21.09
CA PHE A 3 -16.60 -39.88 -22.04
C PHE A 3 -17.63 -41.02 -22.16
N SER A 4 -18.29 -41.39 -21.05
CA SER A 4 -19.35 -42.41 -21.07
C SER A 4 -20.61 -41.93 -21.80
N PHE A 5 -20.90 -40.63 -21.72
CA PHE A 5 -22.00 -40.01 -22.47
C PHE A 5 -21.66 -39.92 -23.97
N ALA A 6 -20.42 -39.53 -24.32
CA ALA A 6 -19.95 -39.42 -25.70
C ALA A 6 -19.91 -40.76 -26.46
N THR A 7 -19.64 -41.87 -25.77
CA THR A 7 -19.78 -43.23 -26.33
C THR A 7 -21.25 -43.63 -26.50
N GLY A 8 -22.12 -43.19 -25.57
CA GLY A 8 -23.56 -43.47 -25.65
C GLY A 8 -24.26 -42.74 -26.79
N THR A 9 -23.78 -41.56 -27.16
CA THR A 9 -24.27 -40.78 -28.32
C THR A 9 -23.54 -41.10 -29.63
N GLY A 10 -22.63 -42.09 -29.65
CA GLY A 10 -21.92 -42.52 -30.85
C GLY A 10 -20.88 -41.53 -31.39
N VAL A 11 -20.50 -40.51 -30.62
CA VAL A 11 -19.56 -39.46 -31.04
C VAL A 11 -18.12 -39.98 -31.03
N ILE A 12 -17.81 -40.94 -30.15
CA ILE A 12 -16.48 -41.52 -29.99
C ILE A 12 -16.59 -43.05 -29.89
N ALA A 13 -15.70 -43.78 -30.58
CA ALA A 13 -15.64 -45.23 -30.52
C ALA A 13 -15.26 -45.72 -29.11
N PRO A 14 -15.84 -46.84 -28.62
CA PRO A 14 -15.54 -47.39 -27.30
C PRO A 14 -14.05 -47.69 -27.08
N ASP A 15 -13.33 -48.02 -28.16
CA ASP A 15 -11.91 -48.39 -28.12
C ASP A 15 -10.97 -47.21 -27.85
N THR A 16 -11.40 -45.98 -28.16
CA THR A 16 -10.64 -44.76 -27.84
C THR A 16 -11.06 -44.14 -26.50
N ALA A 17 -12.32 -44.31 -26.09
CA ALA A 17 -12.81 -43.78 -24.82
C ALA A 17 -12.24 -44.52 -23.59
N LYS A 18 -12.09 -45.86 -23.66
CA LYS A 18 -11.55 -46.69 -22.57
C LYS A 18 -10.17 -46.24 -22.06
N PRO A 19 -9.12 -46.08 -22.91
CA PRO A 19 -7.80 -45.65 -22.43
C PRO A 19 -7.82 -44.23 -21.85
N LEU A 20 -8.63 -43.32 -22.40
CA LEU A 20 -8.75 -41.94 -21.88
C LEU A 20 -9.34 -41.89 -20.48
N VAL A 21 -10.37 -42.71 -20.19
CA VAL A 21 -10.94 -42.79 -18.83
C VAL A 21 -9.92 -43.33 -17.83
N VAL A 22 -9.11 -44.31 -18.23
CA VAL A 22 -8.03 -44.86 -17.39
C VAL A 22 -6.97 -43.81 -17.10
N VAL A 23 -6.53 -43.04 -18.10
CA VAL A 23 -5.56 -41.95 -17.90
C VAL A 23 -6.12 -40.92 -16.92
N VAL A 24 -7.36 -40.47 -17.09
CA VAL A 24 -7.98 -39.49 -16.18
C VAL A 24 -8.08 -40.04 -14.75
N ALA A 25 -8.50 -41.30 -14.58
CA ALA A 25 -8.60 -41.93 -13.28
C ALA A 25 -7.23 -42.05 -12.60
N LEU A 26 -6.19 -42.45 -13.33
CA LEU A 26 -4.80 -42.47 -12.85
C LEU A 26 -4.32 -41.07 -12.47
N THR A 27 -4.64 -40.06 -13.26
CA THR A 27 -4.22 -38.68 -12.99
C THR A 27 -4.87 -38.17 -11.71
N MET A 28 -6.18 -38.36 -11.54
CA MET A 28 -6.92 -37.97 -10.33
C MET A 28 -6.46 -38.73 -9.08
N ALA A 29 -6.03 -40.00 -9.23
CA ALA A 29 -5.49 -40.79 -8.13
C ALA A 29 -4.04 -40.39 -7.77
N LEU A 30 -3.25 -40.00 -8.78
CA LEU A 30 -1.85 -39.63 -8.60
C LEU A 30 -1.69 -38.22 -8.00
N THR A 31 -2.59 -37.28 -8.31
CA THR A 31 -2.55 -35.91 -7.78
C THR A 31 -2.50 -35.84 -6.23
N PRO A 32 -3.40 -36.48 -5.46
CA PRO A 32 -3.33 -36.43 -3.99
C PRO A 32 -2.08 -37.12 -3.43
N LEU A 33 -1.58 -38.18 -4.08
CA LEU A 33 -0.34 -38.86 -3.69
C LEU A 33 0.88 -37.94 -3.86
N LEU A 34 0.96 -37.26 -5.00
CA LEU A 34 2.00 -36.26 -5.27
C LEU A 34 1.91 -35.09 -4.29
N MET A 35 0.71 -34.65 -3.92
CA MET A 35 0.53 -33.60 -2.91
C MET A 35 1.08 -34.03 -1.55
N LEU A 36 0.85 -35.27 -1.13
CA LEU A 36 1.33 -35.81 0.15
C LEU A 36 2.85 -35.95 0.17
N VAL A 37 3.46 -36.35 -0.95
CA VAL A 37 4.92 -36.37 -1.12
C VAL A 37 5.50 -34.95 -1.11
N PHE A 38 4.85 -34.01 -1.80
CA PHE A 38 5.25 -32.61 -1.80
C PHE A 38 5.25 -32.04 -0.38
N ASP A 39 4.16 -32.23 0.39
CA ASP A 39 4.06 -31.78 1.77
C ASP A 39 5.10 -32.43 2.71
N ARG A 40 5.46 -33.70 2.47
CA ARG A 40 6.37 -34.44 3.37
C ARG A 40 7.85 -34.28 3.01
N VAL A 41 8.19 -34.04 1.74
CA VAL A 41 9.57 -34.16 1.22
C VAL A 41 10.08 -32.84 0.67
N VAL A 42 9.23 -32.06 0.00
CA VAL A 42 9.60 -30.80 -0.67
C VAL A 42 9.31 -29.61 0.24
N ARG A 43 8.11 -29.53 0.80
CA ARG A 43 7.68 -28.43 1.68
C ARG A 43 8.57 -28.25 2.93
N PRO A 44 9.13 -29.27 3.59
CA PRO A 44 10.07 -29.05 4.70
C PRO A 44 11.46 -28.57 4.25
N ARG A 45 11.79 -28.74 2.96
CA ARG A 45 13.08 -28.33 2.37
C ARG A 45 13.01 -27.00 1.62
N VAL A 46 11.80 -26.55 1.25
CA VAL A 46 11.55 -25.37 0.42
C VAL A 46 10.56 -24.40 1.09
N GLY A 47 9.83 -24.84 2.12
CA GLY A 47 8.88 -24.05 2.89
C GLY A 47 9.42 -23.67 4.27
N THR A 48 9.20 -22.41 4.61
CA THR A 48 9.43 -21.72 5.89
C THR A 48 9.69 -22.65 7.08
N ARG A 49 10.90 -22.52 7.64
CA ARG A 49 11.24 -23.03 8.97
C ARG A 49 10.13 -22.67 9.96
N GLU A 50 9.90 -23.57 10.91
CA GLU A 50 9.08 -23.33 12.10
C GLU A 50 9.23 -21.88 12.57
N ARG A 51 8.10 -21.19 12.80
CA ARG A 51 8.08 -19.78 13.24
C ARG A 51 9.08 -19.63 14.39
N PRO A 52 10.19 -18.89 14.22
CA PRO A 52 11.13 -18.72 15.32
C PRO A 52 10.40 -18.08 16.50
N PRO A 53 10.81 -18.39 17.75
CA PRO A 53 10.31 -17.67 18.91
C PRO A 53 10.51 -16.16 18.71
N TYR A 54 9.53 -15.37 19.13
CA TYR A 54 9.58 -13.91 19.07
C TYR A 54 10.84 -13.40 19.77
N ASP A 55 11.50 -12.41 19.19
CA ASP A 55 12.70 -11.83 19.79
C ASP A 55 12.36 -10.98 21.02
N GLU A 56 13.26 -10.92 21.99
CA GLU A 56 13.23 -9.90 23.04
C GLU A 56 13.54 -8.53 22.43
N VAL A 57 12.55 -7.63 22.48
CA VAL A 57 12.69 -6.29 21.91
C VAL A 57 13.28 -5.34 22.95
N HIS A 58 14.41 -4.72 22.63
CA HIS A 58 14.98 -3.64 23.43
C HIS A 58 14.41 -2.30 22.91
N GLY A 59 13.32 -1.83 23.53
CA GLY A 59 12.64 -0.57 23.23
C GLY A 59 13.46 0.70 23.55
N GLY A 60 12.80 1.86 23.41
CA GLY A 60 13.37 3.19 23.74
C GLY A 60 13.58 4.11 22.54
N ASN A 61 13.25 3.65 21.33
CA ASN A 61 13.25 4.51 20.14
C ASN A 61 11.97 5.37 20.09
N PRO A 62 12.06 6.60 19.55
CA PRO A 62 10.90 7.48 19.41
C PRO A 62 9.87 7.01 18.36
N VAL A 63 10.24 6.09 17.46
CA VAL A 63 9.38 5.64 16.35
C VAL A 63 9.29 4.12 16.34
N ILE A 64 8.07 3.60 16.15
CA ILE A 64 7.81 2.19 15.84
C ILE A 64 7.30 2.11 14.40
N ILE A 65 7.79 1.14 13.62
CA ILE A 65 7.29 0.84 12.28
C ILE A 65 6.72 -0.58 12.30
N ALA A 66 5.42 -0.69 12.07
CA ALA A 66 4.71 -1.95 11.94
C ALA A 66 4.59 -2.32 10.46
N GLY A 67 5.32 -3.35 10.03
CA GLY A 67 5.45 -3.78 8.65
C GLY A 67 6.68 -3.18 7.96
N PHE A 68 7.54 -4.04 7.43
CA PHE A 68 8.79 -3.68 6.73
C PHE A 68 8.82 -4.20 5.29
N GLY A 69 7.66 -4.18 4.63
CA GLY A 69 7.58 -4.33 3.18
C GLY A 69 8.05 -3.07 2.42
N ARG A 70 7.65 -2.98 1.15
CA ARG A 70 8.02 -1.87 0.25
C ARG A 70 7.76 -0.48 0.83
N PHE A 71 6.62 -0.29 1.50
CA PHE A 71 6.25 1.00 2.10
C PHE A 71 7.10 1.32 3.34
N GLY A 72 7.12 0.39 4.31
CA GLY A 72 7.88 0.55 5.56
C GLY A 72 9.38 0.76 5.35
N GLN A 73 9.97 0.09 4.35
CA GLN A 73 11.38 0.26 3.98
C GLN A 73 11.72 1.69 3.55
N ILE A 74 10.85 2.33 2.77
CA ILE A 74 11.06 3.71 2.32
C ILE A 74 10.95 4.68 3.49
N CYS A 75 9.93 4.53 4.35
CA CYS A 75 9.78 5.33 5.56
C CYS A 75 10.99 5.18 6.49
N ALA A 76 11.42 3.94 6.74
CA ALA A 76 12.57 3.65 7.59
C ALA A 76 13.87 4.20 7.04
N ARG A 77 14.09 4.10 5.71
CA ARG A 77 15.28 4.65 5.06
C ARG A 77 15.34 6.17 5.21
N LEU A 78 14.22 6.87 5.01
CA LEU A 78 14.16 8.33 5.18
C LEU A 78 14.47 8.74 6.62
N LEU A 79 13.85 8.08 7.61
CA LEU A 79 14.10 8.36 9.03
C LEU A 79 15.54 8.02 9.45
N THR A 80 16.15 6.98 8.86
CA THR A 80 17.54 6.61 9.15
C THR A 80 18.50 7.71 8.69
N ILE A 81 18.25 8.35 7.54
CA ILE A 81 19.11 9.43 7.00
C ILE A 81 19.12 10.62 7.98
N GLU A 82 17.99 10.92 8.60
CA GLU A 82 17.86 11.97 9.62
C GLU A 82 18.34 11.54 11.01
N GLY A 83 18.94 10.34 11.15
CA GLY A 83 19.45 9.84 12.43
C GLY A 83 18.36 9.51 13.46
N ILE A 84 17.11 9.34 13.05
CA ILE A 84 16.00 9.04 13.95
C ILE A 84 15.97 7.54 14.26
N GLY A 85 16.14 7.19 15.54
CA GLY A 85 16.04 5.82 16.02
C GLY A 85 14.63 5.24 15.83
N MET A 86 14.54 3.98 15.41
CA MET A 86 13.27 3.29 15.19
C MET A 86 13.33 1.82 15.57
N THR A 87 12.19 1.29 16.03
CA THR A 87 11.96 -0.13 16.26
C THR A 87 11.07 -0.66 15.15
N VAL A 88 11.51 -1.70 14.44
CA VAL A 88 10.78 -2.26 13.29
C VAL A 88 10.21 -3.63 13.64
N LEU A 89 8.91 -3.82 13.39
CA LEU A 89 8.19 -5.09 13.53
C LEU A 89 7.82 -5.64 12.14
N GLU A 90 8.13 -6.90 11.88
CA GLU A 90 7.79 -7.58 10.62
C GLU A 90 7.24 -9.00 10.90
N ALA A 91 6.15 -9.36 10.24
CA ALA A 91 5.46 -10.63 10.42
C ALA A 91 6.00 -11.75 9.51
N ASP A 92 6.78 -11.41 8.48
CA ASP A 92 7.48 -12.35 7.61
C ASP A 92 8.89 -12.66 8.13
N SER A 93 9.11 -13.90 8.58
CA SER A 93 10.40 -14.34 9.13
C SER A 93 11.53 -14.31 8.11
N ASP A 94 11.24 -14.60 6.85
CA ASP A 94 12.25 -14.67 5.79
C ASP A 94 12.76 -13.26 5.48
N GLN A 95 11.86 -12.27 5.52
CA GLN A 95 12.23 -10.86 5.42
C GLN A 95 13.07 -10.41 6.62
N VAL A 96 12.71 -10.80 7.84
CA VAL A 96 13.48 -10.46 9.05
C VAL A 96 14.91 -10.99 8.96
N GLU A 97 15.09 -12.26 8.59
CA GLU A 97 16.43 -12.85 8.43
C GLU A 97 17.27 -12.10 7.39
N LEU A 98 16.67 -11.76 6.25
CA LEU A 98 17.33 -10.99 5.21
C LEU A 98 17.76 -9.61 5.71
N LEU A 99 16.88 -8.91 6.41
CA LEU A 99 17.13 -7.55 6.93
C LEU A 99 18.20 -7.53 8.03
N ARG A 100 18.26 -8.57 8.86
CA ARG A 100 19.33 -8.74 9.85
C ARG A 100 20.70 -8.89 9.20
N LYS A 101 20.79 -9.60 8.08
CA LYS A 101 22.04 -9.71 7.30
C LYS A 101 22.50 -8.35 6.77
N PHE A 102 21.59 -7.41 6.55
CA PHE A 102 21.90 -6.02 6.20
C PHE A 102 22.16 -5.11 7.42
N GLY A 103 22.31 -5.67 8.62
CA GLY A 103 22.63 -4.94 9.85
C GLY A 103 21.46 -4.13 10.42
N ARG A 104 20.22 -4.42 10.01
CA ARG A 104 19.02 -3.71 10.52
C ARG A 104 18.48 -4.41 11.76
N LYS A 105 18.12 -3.63 12.79
CA LYS A 105 17.40 -4.11 13.98
C LYS A 105 15.92 -4.26 13.64
N VAL A 106 15.51 -5.47 13.26
CA VAL A 106 14.13 -5.83 12.90
C VAL A 106 13.71 -7.01 13.78
N TYR A 107 12.51 -6.92 14.32
CA TYR A 107 11.93 -7.89 15.24
C TYR A 107 10.82 -8.69 14.54
N TYR A 108 10.86 -10.01 14.69
CA TYR A 108 9.85 -10.87 14.11
C TYR A 108 8.59 -10.85 14.98
N GLY A 109 7.43 -10.52 14.40
CA GLY A 109 6.14 -10.76 15.02
C GLY A 109 4.94 -9.99 14.47
N ASP A 110 3.75 -10.38 14.94
CA ASP A 110 2.49 -9.72 14.59
C ASP A 110 2.34 -8.43 15.41
N ALA A 111 2.48 -7.30 14.73
CA ALA A 111 2.40 -5.98 15.34
C ALA A 111 1.04 -5.68 15.98
N SER A 112 -0.04 -6.39 15.66
CA SER A 112 -1.36 -6.21 16.30
C SER A 112 -1.40 -6.65 17.78
N ARG A 113 -0.41 -7.45 18.22
CA ARG A 113 -0.34 -7.95 19.59
C ARG A 113 0.17 -6.91 20.57
N TYR A 114 -0.55 -6.78 21.68
CA TYR A 114 -0.19 -5.89 22.78
C TYR A 114 1.22 -6.14 23.33
N ASP A 115 1.57 -7.40 23.61
CA ASP A 115 2.85 -7.75 24.22
C ASP A 115 4.05 -7.40 23.33
N LEU A 116 3.93 -7.61 22.03
CA LEU A 116 4.98 -7.23 21.07
C LEU A 116 5.15 -5.70 20.96
N LEU A 117 4.05 -4.95 20.91
CA LEU A 117 4.12 -3.48 20.89
C LEU A 117 4.69 -2.90 22.19
N HIS A 118 4.31 -3.49 23.33
CA HIS A 118 4.84 -3.09 24.62
C HIS A 118 6.35 -3.34 24.68
N ALA A 119 6.82 -4.53 24.29
CA ALA A 119 8.24 -4.84 24.18
C ALA A 119 8.97 -3.90 23.18
N ALA A 120 8.29 -3.51 22.09
CA ALA A 120 8.79 -2.53 21.12
C ALA A 120 8.99 -1.12 21.67
N GLY A 121 8.52 -0.87 22.90
CA GLY A 121 8.63 0.41 23.59
C GLY A 121 7.46 1.35 23.30
N ALA A 122 6.28 0.83 22.97
CA ALA A 122 5.09 1.63 22.68
C ALA A 122 4.70 2.58 23.84
N ASP A 123 5.04 2.24 25.09
CA ASP A 123 4.88 3.09 26.27
C ASP A 123 5.64 4.43 26.18
N SER A 124 6.75 4.45 25.44
CA SER A 124 7.69 5.59 25.37
C SER A 124 7.83 6.17 23.96
N ALA A 125 7.33 5.45 22.95
CA ALA A 125 7.36 5.87 21.56
C ALA A 125 6.46 7.10 21.37
N LYS A 126 6.86 7.97 20.44
CA LYS A 126 6.10 9.18 20.07
C LYS A 126 5.24 8.96 18.84
N LEU A 127 5.63 8.00 18.00
CA LEU A 127 5.05 7.77 16.68
C LEU A 127 5.00 6.28 16.36
N LEU A 128 3.87 5.82 15.84
CA LEU A 128 3.71 4.53 15.20
C LEU A 128 3.36 4.71 13.72
N ILE A 129 4.22 4.19 12.85
CA ILE A 129 3.97 4.10 11.41
C ILE A 129 3.41 2.71 11.12
N ILE A 130 2.16 2.66 10.66
CA ILE A 130 1.49 1.43 10.28
C ILE A 130 1.63 1.25 8.78
N ALA A 131 2.53 0.36 8.37
CA ALA A 131 2.88 0.05 6.99
C ALA A 131 2.46 -1.37 6.56
N ILE A 132 1.59 -2.02 7.33
CA ILE A 132 0.99 -3.33 7.05
C ILE A 132 0.10 -3.23 5.81
N ASP A 133 -0.01 -4.33 5.06
CA ASP A 133 -0.79 -4.44 3.82
C ASP A 133 -2.22 -4.97 4.01
N LYS A 134 -2.52 -5.67 5.10
CA LYS A 134 -3.86 -6.22 5.37
C LYS A 134 -4.74 -5.22 6.13
N PRO A 135 -5.82 -4.68 5.54
CA PRO A 135 -6.66 -3.66 6.18
C PRO A 135 -7.24 -4.10 7.54
N GLU A 136 -7.62 -5.37 7.66
CA GLU A 136 -8.18 -5.93 8.89
C GLU A 136 -7.15 -5.88 10.04
N LYS A 137 -5.88 -6.18 9.72
CA LYS A 137 -4.77 -6.12 10.68
C LYS A 137 -4.40 -4.69 11.03
N VAL A 138 -4.48 -3.76 10.09
CA VAL A 138 -4.29 -2.33 10.36
C VAL A 138 -5.35 -1.84 11.35
N LEU A 139 -6.63 -2.17 11.14
CA LEU A 139 -7.70 -1.78 12.06
C LEU A 139 -7.56 -2.45 13.43
N GLU A 140 -7.24 -3.74 13.50
CA GLU A 140 -6.95 -4.44 14.76
C GLU A 140 -5.85 -3.73 15.56
N LEU A 141 -4.74 -3.40 14.88
CA LEU A 141 -3.63 -2.65 15.45
C LEU A 141 -4.05 -1.26 15.96
N VAL A 142 -4.81 -0.51 15.17
CA VAL A 142 -5.31 0.82 15.57
C VAL A 142 -6.15 0.72 16.84
N HIS A 143 -7.07 -0.25 16.93
CA HIS A 143 -7.90 -0.45 18.13
C HIS A 143 -7.06 -0.79 19.37
N THR A 144 -6.10 -1.71 19.23
CA THR A 144 -5.17 -2.05 20.31
C THR A 144 -4.40 -0.81 20.77
N VAL A 145 -3.87 -0.03 19.85
CA VAL A 145 -3.07 1.15 20.19
C VAL A 145 -3.90 2.26 20.81
N ARG A 146 -5.09 2.54 20.29
CA ARG A 146 -5.99 3.54 20.88
C ARG A 146 -6.44 3.17 22.29
N LYS A 147 -6.59 1.88 22.57
CA LYS A 147 -6.96 1.37 23.91
C LYS A 147 -5.82 1.48 24.92
N HIS A 148 -4.59 1.15 24.52
CA HIS A 148 -3.47 1.00 25.46
C HIS A 148 -2.48 2.18 25.47
N TRP A 149 -2.33 2.88 24.34
CA TRP A 149 -1.37 3.97 24.16
C TRP A 149 -2.02 5.18 23.45
N PRO A 150 -2.98 5.87 24.11
CA PRO A 150 -3.68 6.99 23.49
C PRO A 150 -2.77 8.18 23.14
N HIS A 151 -1.59 8.26 23.76
CA HIS A 151 -0.58 9.30 23.47
C HIS A 151 0.18 9.06 22.16
N LEU A 152 0.17 7.83 21.62
CA LEU A 152 0.95 7.45 20.47
C LEU A 152 0.32 8.03 19.20
N LYS A 153 1.09 8.84 18.46
CA LYS A 153 0.63 9.38 17.18
C LYS A 153 0.67 8.28 16.12
N LEU A 154 -0.38 8.19 15.31
CA LEU A 154 -0.54 7.17 14.29
C LEU A 154 -0.39 7.76 12.89
N LEU A 155 0.48 7.18 12.07
CA LEU A 155 0.49 7.37 10.62
C LEU A 155 0.13 6.04 9.98
N ALA A 156 -1.00 5.96 9.28
CA ALA A 156 -1.47 4.69 8.71
C ALA A 156 -1.45 4.69 7.19
N ARG A 157 -0.89 3.63 6.61
CA ARG A 157 -1.07 3.28 5.22
C ARG A 157 -2.49 2.75 5.00
N ALA A 158 -3.15 3.23 3.96
CA ALA A 158 -4.38 2.69 3.41
C ALA A 158 -4.08 2.17 2.00
N ASN A 159 -4.58 0.99 1.62
CA ASN A 159 -4.38 0.50 0.25
C ASN A 159 -5.32 1.23 -0.71
N GLN A 160 -6.55 1.44 -0.26
CA GLN A 160 -7.62 2.02 -1.06
C GLN A 160 -8.36 3.14 -0.31
N ARG A 161 -9.28 3.80 -1.02
CA ARG A 161 -10.09 4.88 -0.45
C ARG A 161 -11.06 4.38 0.64
N LEU A 162 -11.59 3.16 0.50
CA LEU A 162 -12.48 2.56 1.50
C LEU A 162 -11.73 2.34 2.83
N ASP A 163 -10.55 1.73 2.78
CA ASP A 163 -9.69 1.54 3.97
C ASP A 163 -9.39 2.89 4.66
N ALA A 164 -9.21 3.95 3.87
CA ALA A 164 -8.96 5.28 4.43
C ALA A 164 -10.15 5.83 5.22
N TYR A 165 -11.39 5.55 4.78
CA TYR A 165 -12.59 5.91 5.55
C TYR A 165 -12.66 5.15 6.87
N ASP A 166 -12.44 3.84 6.84
CA ASP A 166 -12.45 3.02 8.06
C ASP A 166 -11.38 3.49 9.08
N LEU A 167 -10.19 3.90 8.60
CA LEU A 167 -9.12 4.42 9.46
C LEU A 167 -9.46 5.79 10.06
N LEU A 168 -10.07 6.68 9.29
CA LEU A 168 -10.54 7.96 9.80
C LEU A 168 -11.65 7.78 10.85
N GLU A 169 -12.58 6.86 10.62
CA GLU A 169 -13.63 6.50 11.58
C GLU A 169 -13.06 5.87 12.86
N ALA A 170 -11.99 5.09 12.74
CA ALA A 170 -11.22 4.58 13.88
C ALA A 170 -10.39 5.66 14.59
N GLY A 171 -10.49 6.93 14.16
CA GLY A 171 -9.86 8.08 14.78
C GLY A 171 -8.38 8.23 14.42
N VAL A 172 -7.91 7.75 13.28
CA VAL A 172 -6.54 7.98 12.79
C VAL A 172 -6.49 9.27 11.99
N ASP A 173 -5.82 10.30 12.50
CA ASP A 173 -5.80 11.62 11.85
C ASP A 173 -4.97 11.67 10.55
N HIS A 174 -3.93 10.84 10.48
CA HIS A 174 -2.96 10.82 9.38
C HIS A 174 -3.02 9.51 8.61
N VAL A 175 -3.76 9.53 7.51
CA VAL A 175 -3.95 8.38 6.62
C VAL A 175 -3.33 8.65 5.26
N TYR A 176 -2.54 7.71 4.76
CA TYR A 176 -1.80 7.80 3.50
C TYR A 176 -2.24 6.68 2.56
N ARG A 177 -2.91 7.03 1.46
CA ARG A 177 -3.28 6.05 0.42
C ARG A 177 -2.04 5.72 -0.40
N GLU A 178 -1.68 4.45 -0.45
CA GLU A 178 -0.35 4.00 -0.89
C GLU A 178 0.05 4.43 -2.31
N THR A 179 -0.91 4.53 -3.23
CA THR A 179 -0.67 4.85 -4.64
C THR A 179 -0.93 6.32 -4.98
N PHE A 180 -1.58 7.07 -4.09
CA PHE A 180 -2.15 8.38 -4.42
C PHE A 180 -1.08 9.42 -4.77
N ASP A 181 -0.05 9.57 -3.93
CA ASP A 181 1.02 10.55 -4.18
C ASP A 181 1.86 10.19 -5.42
N SER A 182 2.08 8.90 -5.67
CA SER A 182 2.78 8.42 -6.87
C SER A 182 1.98 8.71 -8.14
N ALA A 183 0.67 8.47 -8.12
CA ALA A 183 -0.23 8.77 -9.23
C ALA A 183 -0.32 10.29 -9.48
N LEU A 184 -0.36 11.09 -8.42
CA LEU A 184 -0.38 12.56 -8.53
C LEU A 184 0.91 13.09 -9.16
N ARG A 185 2.07 12.57 -8.75
CA ARG A 185 3.37 12.89 -9.37
C ARG A 185 3.38 12.53 -10.85
N MET A 186 2.91 11.34 -11.21
CA MET A 186 2.80 10.92 -12.62
C MET A 186 1.88 11.84 -13.42
N GLY A 187 0.78 12.31 -12.81
CA GLY A 187 -0.11 13.30 -13.42
C GLY A 187 0.57 14.66 -13.67
N VAL A 188 1.43 15.11 -12.76
CA VAL A 188 2.27 16.31 -12.97
C VAL A 188 3.20 16.12 -14.15
N ASP A 189 3.92 15.00 -14.21
CA ASP A 189 4.84 14.69 -15.31
C ASP A 189 4.10 14.65 -16.65
N ALA A 190 2.91 14.05 -16.69
CA ALA A 190 2.06 14.03 -17.88
C ALA A 190 1.63 15.44 -18.32
N LEU A 191 1.22 16.30 -17.38
CA LEU A 191 0.87 17.70 -17.70
C LEU A 191 2.06 18.45 -18.30
N VAL A 192 3.26 18.25 -17.76
CA VAL A 192 4.49 18.88 -18.26
C VAL A 192 4.81 18.40 -19.67
N LEU A 193 4.76 17.09 -19.91
CA LEU A 193 5.00 16.50 -21.24
C LEU A 193 3.97 16.96 -22.29
N LEU A 194 2.75 17.30 -21.86
CA LEU A 194 1.70 17.89 -22.71
C LEU A 194 1.82 19.41 -22.88
N GLY A 195 2.93 20.02 -22.45
CA GLY A 195 3.26 21.42 -22.70
C GLY A 195 2.81 22.41 -21.60
N ARG A 196 2.41 21.92 -20.41
CA ARG A 196 2.19 22.81 -19.25
C ARG A 196 3.53 23.20 -18.65
N ARG A 197 3.64 24.45 -18.16
CA ARG A 197 4.80 24.86 -17.36
C ARG A 197 4.84 24.08 -16.04
N ALA A 198 6.04 23.70 -15.61
CA ALA A 198 6.24 22.83 -14.44
C ALA A 198 5.62 23.40 -13.14
N HIS A 199 5.74 24.72 -12.93
CA HIS A 199 5.16 25.40 -11.77
C HIS A 199 3.61 25.33 -11.78
N GLN A 200 2.99 25.46 -12.96
CA GLN A 200 1.53 25.38 -13.10
C GLN A 200 1.04 23.96 -12.83
N ALA A 201 1.72 22.95 -13.39
CA ALA A 201 1.39 21.55 -13.19
C ALA A 201 1.48 21.17 -11.69
N HIS A 202 2.54 21.57 -11.00
CA HIS A 202 2.67 21.38 -9.56
C HIS A 202 1.58 22.10 -8.77
N ARG A 203 1.25 23.35 -9.12
CA ARG A 203 0.19 24.12 -8.45
C ARG A 203 -1.17 23.44 -8.56
N VAL A 204 -1.52 22.93 -9.75
CA VAL A 204 -2.76 22.16 -9.97
C VAL A 204 -2.78 20.90 -9.12
N ALA A 205 -1.70 20.12 -9.14
CA ALA A 205 -1.60 18.89 -8.34
C ALA A 205 -1.72 19.15 -6.83
N GLN A 206 -1.08 20.21 -6.32
CA GLN A 206 -1.20 20.60 -4.91
C GLN A 206 -2.62 21.01 -4.52
N ARG A 207 -3.35 21.70 -5.41
CA ARG A 207 -4.75 22.06 -5.18
C ARG A 207 -5.66 20.83 -5.20
N PHE A 208 -5.50 19.96 -6.20
CA PHE A 208 -6.21 18.69 -6.30
C PHE A 208 -6.01 17.84 -5.04
N ARG A 209 -4.76 17.69 -4.57
CA ARG A 209 -4.44 16.97 -3.33
C ARG A 209 -5.22 17.51 -2.14
N ARG A 210 -5.19 18.83 -1.91
CA ARG A 210 -5.88 19.45 -0.77
C ARG A 210 -7.40 19.22 -0.82
N GLN A 211 -8.00 19.37 -2.00
CA GLN A 211 -9.44 19.14 -2.19
C GLN A 211 -9.79 17.66 -1.99
N ASP A 212 -9.01 16.75 -2.57
CA ASP A 212 -9.25 15.32 -2.47
C ASP A 212 -9.12 14.80 -1.03
N GLU A 213 -8.11 15.26 -0.28
CA GLU A 213 -7.94 14.93 1.13
C GLU A 213 -9.03 15.53 2.03
N ALA A 214 -9.44 16.78 1.77
CA ALA A 214 -10.53 17.41 2.51
C ALA A 214 -11.85 16.65 2.28
N PHE A 215 -12.11 16.30 1.02
CA PHE A 215 -13.30 15.57 0.63
C PHE A 215 -13.32 14.14 1.20
N MET A 216 -12.17 13.48 1.22
CA MET A 216 -12.03 12.17 1.85
C MET A 216 -12.35 12.23 3.35
N ARG A 217 -11.94 13.28 4.06
CA ARG A 217 -12.30 13.48 5.47
C ARG A 217 -13.80 13.79 5.68
N GLU A 218 -14.42 14.58 4.80
CA GLU A 218 -15.86 14.89 4.89
C GLU A 218 -16.75 13.66 4.68
N LEU A 219 -16.31 12.73 3.83
CA LEU A 219 -17.02 11.50 3.51
C LEU A 219 -16.79 10.35 4.49
N ALA A 220 -15.76 10.45 5.34
CA ALA A 220 -15.60 9.51 6.44
C ALA A 220 -16.86 9.54 7.31
N GLY A 221 -17.38 8.37 7.67
CA GLY A 221 -18.66 8.20 8.37
C GLY A 221 -19.89 8.11 7.47
N LYS A 222 -19.81 8.49 6.19
CA LYS A 222 -20.94 8.45 5.23
C LYS A 222 -20.78 7.41 4.14
N HIS A 223 -19.66 6.70 4.12
CA HIS A 223 -19.29 5.77 3.04
C HIS A 223 -20.17 4.52 2.97
N ARG A 224 -20.98 4.28 4.01
CA ARG A 224 -21.94 3.17 4.12
C ARG A 224 -23.39 3.59 3.84
N ASP A 225 -23.63 4.87 3.60
CA ASP A 225 -24.97 5.40 3.34
C ASP A 225 -25.42 5.02 1.92
N GLU A 226 -26.72 4.74 1.74
CA GLU A 226 -27.28 4.40 0.42
C GLU A 226 -27.06 5.52 -0.62
N ASN A 227 -27.01 6.77 -0.17
CA ASN A 227 -26.80 7.95 -1.01
C ASN A 227 -25.32 8.26 -1.31
N PHE A 228 -24.38 7.43 -0.83
CA PHE A 228 -22.94 7.69 -0.96
C PHE A 228 -22.51 7.96 -2.41
N VAL A 229 -23.01 7.16 -3.36
CA VAL A 229 -22.67 7.30 -4.79
C VAL A 229 -23.13 8.65 -5.36
N ALA A 230 -24.33 9.11 -4.98
CA ALA A 230 -24.86 10.39 -5.43
C ALA A 230 -24.03 11.55 -4.87
N LEU A 231 -23.69 11.49 -3.59
CA LEU A 231 -22.84 12.48 -2.92
C LEU A 231 -21.44 12.55 -3.54
N VAL A 232 -20.82 11.39 -3.84
CA VAL A 232 -19.53 11.33 -4.52
C VAL A 232 -19.60 11.95 -5.91
N ARG A 233 -20.66 11.66 -6.66
CA ARG A 233 -20.84 12.19 -8.02
C ARG A 233 -21.01 13.72 -8.03
N GLU A 234 -21.84 14.26 -7.14
CA GLU A 234 -22.06 15.70 -7.00
C GLU A 234 -20.76 16.44 -6.67
N ARG A 235 -20.02 15.94 -5.68
CA ARG A 235 -18.77 16.55 -5.23
C ARG A 235 -17.65 16.46 -6.26
N ASN A 236 -17.55 15.37 -7.00
CA ASN A 236 -16.59 15.27 -8.11
C ASN A 236 -16.88 16.32 -9.19
N ALA A 237 -18.17 16.57 -9.50
CA ALA A 237 -18.55 17.59 -10.48
C ALA A 237 -18.21 19.01 -9.99
N GLU A 238 -18.39 19.28 -8.70
CA GLU A 238 -18.01 20.56 -8.07
C GLU A 238 -16.49 20.79 -8.12
N ILE A 239 -15.68 19.79 -7.74
CA ILE A 239 -14.21 19.86 -7.81
C ILE A 239 -13.76 20.11 -9.25
N GLU A 240 -14.35 19.40 -10.21
CA GLU A 240 -14.03 19.57 -11.63
C GLU A 240 -14.36 20.99 -12.12
N ALA A 241 -15.49 21.56 -11.70
CA ALA A 241 -15.87 22.93 -12.03
C ALA A 241 -14.87 23.96 -11.46
N VAL A 242 -14.48 23.82 -10.19
CA VAL A 242 -13.50 24.70 -9.54
C VAL A 242 -12.13 24.62 -10.23
N LEU A 243 -11.64 23.41 -10.53
CA LEU A 243 -10.36 23.23 -11.21
C LEU A 243 -10.38 23.72 -12.66
N LYS A 244 -11.52 23.64 -13.35
CA LYS A 244 -11.71 24.20 -14.69
C LYS A 244 -11.69 25.72 -14.69
N GLN A 245 -12.34 26.36 -13.71
CA GLN A 245 -12.34 27.82 -13.58
C GLN A 245 -10.91 28.34 -13.37
N ASP A 246 -10.14 27.70 -12.49
CA ASP A 246 -8.74 28.07 -12.23
C ASP A 246 -7.85 27.94 -13.47
N ARG A 247 -8.15 26.99 -14.37
CA ARG A 247 -7.41 26.84 -15.63
C ARG A 247 -7.61 28.06 -16.53
N VAL A 248 -8.82 28.61 -16.56
CA VAL A 248 -9.15 29.80 -17.35
C VAL A 248 -8.46 31.03 -16.75
N GLU A 249 -8.59 31.24 -15.44
CA GLU A 249 -7.93 32.35 -14.74
C GLU A 249 -6.39 32.27 -14.83
N GLY A 250 -5.82 31.07 -14.74
CA GLY A 250 -4.37 30.85 -14.89
C GLY A 250 -3.84 30.99 -16.32
N GLN A 251 -4.71 30.97 -17.33
CA GLN A 251 -4.38 31.28 -18.73
C GLN A 251 -4.51 32.79 -19.03
N GLU A 252 -5.37 33.50 -18.31
CA GLU A 252 -5.60 34.95 -18.44
C GLU A 252 -4.64 35.80 -17.59
N GLY A 253 -4.04 35.21 -16.55
CA GLY A 253 -3.02 35.85 -15.72
C GLY A 253 -1.72 36.14 -16.48
N ARG A 254 -1.14 37.32 -16.24
CA ARG A 254 0.16 37.78 -16.79
C ARG A 254 1.21 36.67 -16.57
N PRO A 255 1.93 36.22 -17.62
CA PRO A 255 2.89 35.13 -17.48
C PRO A 255 4.02 35.56 -16.53
N ASP A 256 4.04 34.97 -15.34
CA ASP A 256 5.15 35.13 -14.40
C ASP A 256 6.31 34.27 -14.89
N HIS A 257 7.31 34.93 -15.47
CA HIS A 257 8.52 34.31 -16.00
C HIS A 257 9.63 34.12 -14.95
N GLY A 258 9.39 34.49 -13.68
CA GLY A 258 10.42 34.47 -12.63
C GLY A 258 10.93 33.07 -12.25
N TRP A 259 10.27 32.00 -12.71
CA TRP A 259 10.55 30.62 -12.33
C TRP A 259 10.93 29.71 -13.50
N ASP A 260 10.93 30.22 -14.73
CA ASP A 260 11.34 29.45 -15.90
C ASP A 260 12.87 29.61 -16.07
N ALA A 261 13.65 28.54 -15.87
CA ALA A 261 15.10 28.56 -16.11
C ALA A 261 15.46 28.53 -17.61
N ALA A 262 14.51 28.16 -18.47
CA ALA A 262 14.70 28.11 -19.93
C ALA A 262 15.09 29.48 -20.54
N PRO A 263 14.39 30.60 -20.25
CA PRO A 263 14.81 31.91 -20.75
C PRO A 263 16.17 32.38 -20.19
N LEU A 264 16.52 32.00 -18.96
CA LEU A 264 17.86 32.28 -18.38
C LEU A 264 18.98 31.54 -19.11
N ILE A 265 18.73 30.32 -19.59
CA ILE A 265 19.69 29.53 -20.37
C ILE A 265 19.90 30.16 -21.76
N ASP A 266 18.83 30.66 -22.39
CA ASP A 266 18.91 31.35 -23.69
C ASP A 266 19.60 32.73 -23.59
N GLU A 267 19.38 33.48 -22.50
CA GLU A 267 20.07 34.77 -22.27
C GLU A 267 21.57 34.61 -22.01
N VAL A 268 21.98 33.55 -21.30
CA VAL A 268 23.40 33.29 -21.01
C VAL A 268 24.10 32.61 -22.20
N GLY A 269 23.40 31.78 -22.98
CA GLY A 269 23.93 31.12 -24.17
C GLY A 269 24.07 32.02 -25.41
N GLY A 270 23.46 33.21 -25.40
CA GLY A 270 23.49 34.17 -26.49
C GLY A 270 24.70 35.12 -26.53
N SER A 271 25.58 35.10 -25.52
CA SER A 271 26.72 36.03 -25.42
C SER A 271 28.04 35.53 -26.04
N GLU A 272 28.07 34.35 -26.64
CA GLU A 272 29.27 33.82 -27.32
C GLU A 272 28.97 33.46 -28.78
N ARG A 273 28.73 34.48 -29.63
CA ARG A 273 29.02 34.44 -31.09
C ARG A 273 29.35 35.83 -31.61
#